data_AF-A0A6H1ZEC4-F1
#
_entry.id   AF-A0A6H1ZEC4-F1
#
_cell.length_a   1.000
_cell.length_b   1.000
_cell.length_c   1.000
_cell.angle_alpha   90.00
_cell.angle_beta   90.00
_cell.angle_gamma   90.00
#
_symmetry.space_group_name_H-M   'P 1'
#
loop_
_entity.id
_entity.type
_entity.pdbx_description
1 polymer ?
#
loop_
_entity_poly.entity_id
_entity_poly.type
_entity_poly.pdbx_seq_one_letter_code
_entity_poly.pdbx_strand_id
1 'polypeptide(L)'
;MRYYSKTTGATYLDGRHAAMPVDAVAISEARYMDVIGNPAAGKIRSHDSEGLPFLIDPPVHEPSPDDIERDLTAVLNRHLDAVAGQRRYDSRFTCSLRAGFPGPFQEEGRVFAAWMDACNMAAYQLMADVKAGSRAVPTEAELIVALPVIEWPPSPIPAGAA
;
A
#
# COMPACT_ATOMS: atom_id res chain seq x y z
N MET A 1 41.69 -0.98 16.25
CA MET A 1 40.79 -2.13 16.04
C MET A 1 39.35 -1.62 15.99
N ARG A 2 38.48 -2.24 15.17
CA ARG A 2 37.04 -1.89 15.12
C ARG A 2 36.22 -2.95 15.86
N TYR A 3 35.22 -2.48 16.59
CA TYR A 3 34.26 -3.29 17.34
C TYR A 3 32.85 -2.98 16.87
N TYR A 4 31.92 -3.88 17.12
CA TYR A 4 30.51 -3.74 16.82
C TYR A 4 29.68 -4.14 18.04
N SER A 5 28.69 -3.33 18.40
CA SER A 5 27.74 -3.65 19.47
C SER A 5 26.39 -3.98 18.83
N LYS A 6 25.86 -5.17 19.12
CA LYS A 6 24.52 -5.56 18.67
C LYS A 6 23.43 -4.72 19.33
N THR A 7 23.65 -4.30 20.58
CA THR A 7 22.68 -3.51 21.35
C THR A 7 22.50 -2.12 20.76
N THR A 8 23.59 -1.47 20.33
CA THR A 8 23.51 -0.12 19.75
C THR A 8 23.40 -0.12 18.23
N GLY A 9 23.71 -1.24 17.58
CA GLY A 9 23.72 -1.38 16.13
C GLY A 9 24.85 -0.62 15.43
N ALA A 10 25.86 -0.17 16.19
CA ALA A 10 26.92 0.74 15.73
C ALA A 10 28.32 0.14 15.89
N THR A 11 29.28 0.72 15.16
CA THR A 11 30.70 0.37 15.26
C THR A 11 31.46 1.33 16.16
N TYR A 12 32.40 0.78 16.93
CA TYR A 12 33.28 1.51 17.85
C TYR A 12 34.73 1.31 17.43
N LEU A 13 35.54 2.34 17.65
CA LEU A 13 36.97 2.35 17.39
C LEU A 13 37.71 2.52 18.70
N ASP A 14 38.64 1.60 18.95
CA ASP A 14 39.56 1.67 20.08
C ASP A 14 40.40 2.95 20.03
N GLY A 15 40.62 3.58 21.18
CA GLY A 15 41.29 4.87 21.32
C GLY A 15 40.53 6.09 20.77
N ARG A 16 39.34 5.92 20.17
CA ARG A 16 38.48 7.04 19.70
C ARG A 16 37.23 7.23 20.54
N HIS A 17 36.63 6.15 21.02
CA HIS A 17 35.44 6.21 21.87
C HIS A 17 35.85 6.17 23.33
N ALA A 18 35.34 7.10 24.14
CA ALA A 18 35.66 7.20 25.56
C ALA A 18 35.16 6.00 26.38
N ALA A 19 34.09 5.34 25.91
CA ALA A 19 33.57 4.11 26.47
C ALA A 19 33.13 3.17 25.34
N MET A 20 33.32 1.86 25.55
CA MET A 20 32.80 0.82 24.67
C MET A 20 31.63 0.10 25.36
N PRO A 21 30.54 -0.22 24.63
CA PRO A 21 29.49 -1.07 25.15
C PRO A 21 30.05 -2.42 25.62
N VAL A 22 29.44 -2.99 26.65
CA VAL A 22 29.86 -4.30 27.21
C VAL A 22 29.74 -5.45 26.21
N ASP A 23 28.83 -5.32 25.24
CA ASP A 23 28.58 -6.30 24.19
C ASP A 23 29.37 -6.00 22.90
N ALA A 24 30.29 -5.04 22.92
CA ALA A 24 31.09 -4.70 21.76
C ALA A 24 32.10 -5.82 21.45
N VAL A 25 31.94 -6.46 20.30
CA VAL A 25 32.81 -7.55 19.82
C VAL A 25 33.63 -7.09 18.62
N ALA A 26 34.84 -7.61 18.45
CA ALA A 26 35.72 -7.20 17.36
C ALA A 26 35.14 -7.59 15.99
N ILE A 27 35.05 -6.64 15.06
CA ILE A 27 34.55 -6.87 13.69
C ILE A 27 35.69 -6.74 12.69
N SER A 28 35.79 -7.70 11.77
CA SER A 28 36.80 -7.65 10.70
C SER A 28 36.50 -6.54 9.68
N GLU A 29 37.53 -6.03 9.00
CA GLU A 29 37.36 -5.03 7.94
C GLU A 29 36.48 -5.56 6.80
N ALA A 30 36.66 -6.82 6.39
CA ALA A 30 35.85 -7.45 5.35
C ALA A 30 34.36 -7.48 5.74
N ARG A 31 34.03 -7.94 6.94
CA ARG A 31 32.64 -7.97 7.42
C ARG A 31 32.06 -6.56 7.58
N TYR A 32 32.87 -5.59 8.03
CA TYR A 32 32.46 -4.20 8.07
C TYR A 32 32.11 -3.68 6.67
N MET A 33 32.95 -3.91 5.67
CA MET A 33 32.71 -3.47 4.31
C MET A 33 31.49 -4.16 3.70
N ASP A 34 31.36 -5.48 3.84
CA ASP A 34 30.28 -6.24 3.21
C ASP A 34 28.89 -6.00 3.84
N VAL A 35 28.84 -5.64 5.13
CA VAL A 35 27.57 -5.55 5.88
C VAL A 35 27.20 -4.11 6.25
N ILE A 36 28.16 -3.21 6.41
CA ILE A 36 27.94 -1.83 6.89
C ILE A 36 28.39 -0.80 5.86
N GLY A 37 29.63 -0.92 5.34
CA GLY A 37 30.22 0.07 4.44
C GLY A 37 29.67 0.03 3.02
N ASN A 38 29.32 -1.15 2.52
CA ASN A 38 28.82 -1.41 1.17
C ASN A 38 27.88 -2.63 1.15
N PRO A 39 26.75 -2.58 1.87
CA PRO A 39 25.82 -3.71 1.93
C PRO A 39 25.20 -4.01 0.57
N ALA A 40 24.97 -5.30 0.29
CA ALA A 40 24.19 -5.72 -0.88
C ALA A 40 22.78 -5.10 -0.82
N ALA A 41 22.33 -4.54 -1.95
CA ALA A 41 21.03 -3.87 -2.04
C ALA A 41 19.88 -4.83 -1.70
N GLY A 42 18.88 -4.33 -0.96
CA GLY A 42 17.67 -5.08 -0.59
C GLY A 42 17.83 -6.06 0.58
N LYS A 43 19.03 -6.25 1.13
CA LYS A 43 19.26 -7.05 2.34
C LYS A 43 19.04 -6.22 3.61
N ILE A 44 18.72 -6.90 4.71
CA ILE A 44 18.66 -6.28 6.04
C ILE A 44 19.75 -6.86 6.96
N ARG A 45 20.14 -6.09 7.98
CA ARG A 45 21.16 -6.51 8.96
C ARG A 45 20.52 -7.32 10.08
N SER A 46 21.14 -8.43 10.44
CA SER A 46 20.85 -9.24 11.63
C SER A 46 22.16 -9.57 12.36
N HIS A 47 22.08 -10.34 13.45
CA HIS A 47 23.21 -10.67 14.32
C HIS A 47 23.36 -12.17 14.50
N ASP A 48 24.59 -12.67 14.36
CA ASP A 48 24.90 -14.06 14.67
C ASP A 48 24.99 -14.30 16.19
N SER A 49 25.31 -15.53 16.59
CA SER A 49 25.45 -15.92 18.00
C SER A 49 26.56 -15.17 18.74
N GLU A 50 27.54 -14.62 18.02
CA GLU A 50 28.64 -13.83 18.58
C GLU A 50 28.29 -12.34 18.68
N GLY A 51 27.12 -11.93 18.16
CA GLY A 51 26.69 -10.54 18.13
C GLY A 51 27.27 -9.73 16.97
N LEU A 52 27.93 -10.38 16.00
CA LEU A 52 28.44 -9.72 14.82
C LEU A 52 27.37 -9.59 13.75
N PRO A 53 27.40 -8.50 12.95
CA PRO A 53 26.37 -8.25 11.97
C PRO A 53 26.57 -9.15 10.74
N PHE A 54 25.47 -9.56 10.12
CA PHE A 54 25.44 -10.21 8.82
C PHE A 54 24.19 -9.77 8.05
N LEU A 55 24.18 -10.01 6.73
CA LEU A 55 23.05 -9.68 5.87
C LEU A 55 22.12 -10.89 5.72
N ILE A 56 20.83 -10.64 5.88
CA ILE A 56 19.76 -11.60 5.57
C ILE A 56 18.83 -11.01 4.51
N ASP A 57 18.10 -11.89 3.84
CA ASP A 57 16.92 -11.46 3.11
C ASP A 57 15.89 -10.89 4.10
N PRO A 58 15.24 -9.77 3.75
CA PRO A 58 14.12 -9.29 4.54
C PRO A 58 13.09 -10.42 4.63
N PRO A 59 12.55 -10.70 5.83
CA PRO A 59 11.51 -11.71 5.96
C PRO A 59 10.34 -11.32 5.07
N VAL A 60 9.82 -12.29 4.31
CA VAL A 60 8.58 -12.11 3.56
C VAL A 60 7.47 -11.90 4.59
N HIS A 61 6.92 -10.69 4.64
CA HIS A 61 5.76 -10.42 5.48
C HIS A 61 4.50 -10.76 4.70
N GLU A 62 3.72 -11.73 5.21
CA GLU A 62 2.35 -11.93 4.73
C GLU A 62 1.55 -10.65 5.03
N PRO A 63 0.80 -10.09 4.06
CA PRO A 63 0.01 -8.90 4.28
C PRO A 63 -0.93 -9.08 5.47
N SER A 64 -0.95 -8.11 6.39
CA SER A 64 -1.92 -8.13 7.47
C SER A 64 -3.34 -7.93 6.93
N PRO A 65 -4.40 -8.32 7.67
CA PRO A 65 -5.78 -8.04 7.27
C PRO A 65 -6.04 -6.55 6.99
N ASP A 66 -5.36 -5.65 7.70
CA ASP A 66 -5.47 -4.20 7.52
C ASP A 66 -4.76 -3.74 6.23
N ASP A 67 -3.62 -4.36 5.88
CA ASP A 67 -2.96 -4.11 4.59
C ASP A 67 -3.86 -4.52 3.42
N ILE A 68 -4.49 -5.69 3.52
CA ILE A 68 -5.40 -6.20 2.49
C ILE A 68 -6.59 -5.26 2.31
N GLU A 69 -7.24 -4.83 3.39
CA GLU A 69 -8.37 -3.90 3.32
C GLU A 69 -7.96 -2.55 2.70
N ARG A 70 -6.82 -1.99 3.12
CA ARG A 70 -6.29 -0.75 2.57
C ARG A 70 -6.07 -0.87 1.07
N ASP A 71 -5.42 -1.94 0.64
CA ASP A 71 -5.01 -2.12 -0.76
C ASP A 71 -6.23 -2.35 -1.66
N LEU A 72 -7.20 -3.17 -1.23
CA LEU A 72 -8.47 -3.36 -1.97
C LEU A 72 -9.33 -2.09 -1.99
N THR A 73 -9.34 -1.32 -0.91
CA THR A 73 -10.03 -0.01 -0.86
C THR A 73 -9.39 0.98 -1.83
N ALA A 74 -8.06 0.97 -1.97
CA ALA A 74 -7.37 1.80 -2.94
C ALA A 74 -7.74 1.41 -4.39
N VAL A 75 -7.84 0.12 -4.69
CA VAL A 75 -8.31 -0.37 -6.00
C VAL A 75 -9.74 0.10 -6.27
N LEU A 76 -10.66 -0.10 -5.32
CA LEU A 76 -12.05 0.34 -5.45
C LEU A 76 -12.15 1.84 -5.73
N ASN A 77 -11.46 2.67 -4.96
CA ASN A 77 -11.47 4.13 -5.13
C ASN A 77 -10.95 4.55 -6.51
N ARG A 78 -9.83 3.95 -6.98
CA ARG A 78 -9.32 4.22 -8.34
C ARG A 78 -10.32 3.83 -9.41
N HIS A 79 -11.01 2.70 -9.25
CA HIS A 79 -12.04 2.28 -10.19
C HIS A 79 -13.22 3.26 -10.23
N LEU A 80 -13.73 3.69 -9.07
CA LEU A 80 -14.80 4.67 -8.97
C LEU A 80 -14.40 6.01 -9.62
N ASP A 81 -13.19 6.49 -9.35
CA ASP A 81 -12.66 7.72 -9.95
C ASP A 81 -12.49 7.58 -11.48
N ALA A 82 -12.00 6.43 -11.96
CA ALA A 82 -11.87 6.16 -13.39
C ALA A 82 -13.23 6.14 -14.11
N VAL A 83 -14.25 5.53 -13.50
CA VAL A 83 -15.62 5.52 -14.05
C VAL A 83 -16.20 6.93 -14.07
N ALA A 84 -16.03 7.72 -13.01
CA ALA A 84 -16.42 9.14 -13.00
C ALA A 84 -15.72 9.93 -14.13
N GLY A 85 -14.43 9.65 -14.36
CA GLY A 85 -13.63 10.25 -15.43
C GLY A 85 -14.18 10.00 -16.84
N GLN A 86 -14.91 8.91 -17.07
CA GLN A 86 -15.59 8.66 -18.36
C GLN A 86 -16.60 9.77 -18.72
N ARG A 87 -17.12 10.47 -17.70
CA ARG A 87 -18.04 11.61 -17.83
C ARG A 87 -17.37 12.96 -17.51
N ARG A 88 -16.03 13.01 -17.57
CA ARG A 88 -15.20 14.21 -17.36
C ARG A 88 -15.29 14.82 -15.95
N TYR A 89 -15.69 14.03 -14.96
CA TYR A 89 -15.52 14.41 -13.57
C TYR A 89 -14.08 14.13 -13.13
N ASP A 90 -13.52 15.02 -12.30
CA ASP A 90 -12.18 14.89 -11.73
C ASP A 90 -12.09 13.78 -10.67
N SER A 91 -13.20 13.46 -10.00
CA SER A 91 -13.23 12.40 -8.98
C SER A 91 -14.65 11.85 -8.78
N ARG A 92 -14.75 10.72 -8.08
CA ARG A 92 -16.03 10.18 -7.59
C ARG A 92 -16.80 11.19 -6.73
N PHE A 93 -16.09 12.05 -6.01
CA PHE A 93 -16.69 13.09 -5.16
C PHE A 93 -17.40 14.13 -6.00
N THR A 94 -16.79 14.64 -7.07
CA THR A 94 -17.44 15.68 -7.87
C THR A 94 -18.58 15.15 -8.73
N CYS A 95 -18.53 13.88 -9.13
CA CYS A 95 -19.64 13.21 -9.79
C CYS A 95 -20.83 13.02 -8.83
N SER A 96 -20.62 12.31 -7.71
CA SER A 96 -21.66 12.05 -6.71
C SER A 96 -22.27 13.33 -6.12
N LEU A 97 -21.46 14.38 -5.92
CA LEU A 97 -21.92 15.69 -5.43
C LEU A 97 -23.05 16.26 -6.30
N ARG A 98 -23.06 16.00 -7.61
CA ARG A 98 -24.09 16.53 -8.52
C ARG A 98 -25.49 16.01 -8.21
N ALA A 99 -25.63 14.87 -7.55
CA ALA A 99 -26.94 14.34 -7.14
C ALA A 99 -27.75 15.36 -6.30
N GLY A 100 -27.06 16.16 -5.49
CA GLY A 100 -27.65 17.13 -4.56
C GLY A 100 -28.05 18.48 -5.16
N PHE A 101 -27.68 18.76 -6.42
CA PHE A 101 -27.90 20.09 -7.03
C PHE A 101 -28.82 19.98 -8.25
N PRO A 102 -29.95 20.71 -8.30
CA PRO A 102 -30.77 20.80 -9.50
C PRO A 102 -29.96 21.33 -10.69
N GLY A 103 -30.06 20.67 -11.84
CA GLY A 103 -29.37 21.07 -13.05
C GLY A 103 -29.18 19.93 -14.04
N PRO A 104 -28.56 20.20 -15.20
CA PRO A 104 -28.44 19.23 -16.28
C PRO A 104 -27.58 18.00 -15.91
N PHE A 105 -26.71 18.11 -14.91
CA PHE A 105 -25.84 17.01 -14.43
C PHE A 105 -26.41 16.24 -13.23
N GLN A 106 -27.61 16.59 -12.76
CA GLN A 106 -28.15 16.00 -11.53
C GLN A 106 -28.40 14.49 -11.67
N GLU A 107 -28.96 14.08 -12.81
CA GLU A 107 -29.32 12.69 -13.04
C GLU A 107 -28.09 11.78 -13.16
N GLU A 108 -27.03 12.24 -13.85
CA GLU A 108 -25.75 11.54 -13.85
C GLU A 108 -25.20 11.35 -12.43
N GLY A 109 -25.24 12.42 -11.60
CA GLY A 109 -24.80 12.34 -10.22
C GLY A 109 -25.62 11.35 -9.38
N ARG A 110 -26.95 11.29 -9.56
CA ARG A 110 -27.82 10.34 -8.85
C ARG A 110 -27.53 8.89 -9.24
N VAL A 111 -27.42 8.62 -10.54
CA VAL A 111 -27.07 7.29 -11.05
C VAL A 111 -25.70 6.86 -10.53
N PHE A 112 -24.71 7.73 -10.63
CA PHE A 112 -23.37 7.43 -10.13
C PHE A 112 -23.33 7.19 -8.63
N ALA A 113 -24.01 8.03 -7.82
CA ALA A 113 -24.04 7.86 -6.38
C ALA A 113 -24.68 6.52 -5.98
N ALA A 114 -25.80 6.15 -6.59
CA ALA A 114 -26.46 4.86 -6.34
C ALA A 114 -25.58 3.67 -6.75
N TRP A 115 -24.93 3.75 -7.93
CA TRP A 115 -23.99 2.74 -8.38
C TRP A 115 -22.76 2.63 -7.46
N MET A 116 -22.20 3.76 -7.03
CA MET A 116 -21.05 3.82 -6.13
C MET A 116 -21.37 3.16 -4.79
N ASP A 117 -22.55 3.39 -4.21
CA ASP A 117 -22.98 2.72 -2.99
C ASP A 117 -23.11 1.20 -3.18
N ALA A 118 -23.64 0.75 -4.32
CA ALA A 118 -23.71 -0.67 -4.64
C ALA A 118 -22.30 -1.30 -4.77
N CYS A 119 -21.35 -0.60 -5.40
CA CYS A 119 -19.96 -1.01 -5.47
C CYS A 119 -19.30 -1.08 -4.09
N ASN A 120 -19.51 -0.07 -3.24
CA ASN A 120 -19.01 -0.05 -1.86
C ASN A 120 -19.53 -1.25 -1.07
N MET A 121 -20.85 -1.51 -1.13
CA MET A 121 -21.46 -2.66 -0.45
C MET A 121 -20.88 -4.00 -0.94
N ALA A 122 -20.74 -4.18 -2.26
CA ALA A 122 -20.15 -5.39 -2.83
C ALA A 122 -18.69 -5.58 -2.39
N ALA A 123 -17.90 -4.51 -2.44
CA ALA A 123 -16.49 -4.55 -2.05
C ALA A 123 -16.31 -4.82 -0.56
N TYR A 124 -17.10 -4.20 0.32
CA TYR A 124 -17.03 -4.46 1.76
C TYR A 124 -17.46 -5.88 2.12
N GLN A 125 -18.48 -6.42 1.45
CA GLN A 125 -18.84 -7.83 1.64
C GLN A 125 -17.68 -8.75 1.23
N LEU A 126 -17.05 -8.48 0.09
CA LEU A 126 -15.89 -9.24 -0.36
C LEU A 126 -14.75 -9.18 0.66
N MET A 127 -14.43 -7.98 1.18
CA MET A 127 -13.39 -7.81 2.20
C MET A 127 -13.73 -8.55 3.49
N ALA A 128 -15.00 -8.59 3.88
CA ALA A 128 -15.46 -9.36 5.02
C ALA A 128 -15.26 -10.87 4.81
N ASP A 129 -15.57 -11.39 3.61
CA ASP A 129 -15.34 -12.80 3.26
C ASP A 129 -13.85 -13.16 3.29
N VAL A 130 -13.00 -12.27 2.79
CA VAL A 130 -11.53 -12.42 2.85
C VAL A 130 -11.05 -12.47 4.30
N LYS A 131 -11.51 -11.54 5.15
CA LYS A 131 -11.17 -11.51 6.58
C LYS A 131 -11.67 -12.76 7.33
N ALA A 132 -12.82 -13.29 6.94
CA ALA A 132 -13.38 -14.52 7.49
C ALA A 132 -12.66 -15.80 6.99
N GLY A 133 -11.75 -15.67 6.03
CA GLY A 133 -11.08 -16.81 5.39
C GLY A 133 -11.99 -17.64 4.48
N SER A 134 -13.21 -17.17 4.19
CA SER A 134 -14.15 -17.84 3.28
C SER A 134 -13.84 -17.54 1.81
N ARG A 135 -12.96 -16.57 1.55
CA ARG A 135 -12.51 -16.17 0.22
C ARG A 135 -11.01 -15.88 0.21
N ALA A 136 -10.31 -16.22 -0.87
CA ALA A 136 -8.96 -15.74 -1.12
C ALA A 136 -8.96 -14.23 -1.43
N VAL A 137 -7.86 -13.54 -1.11
CA VAL A 137 -7.66 -12.14 -1.51
C VAL A 137 -7.74 -12.05 -3.04
N PRO A 138 -8.67 -11.27 -3.61
CA PRO A 138 -8.79 -11.17 -5.06
C PRO A 138 -7.66 -10.31 -5.63
N THR A 139 -7.35 -10.54 -6.90
CA THR A 139 -6.59 -9.59 -7.71
C THR A 139 -7.40 -8.32 -7.99
N GLU A 140 -6.73 -7.24 -8.41
CA GLU A 140 -7.39 -5.99 -8.83
C GLU A 140 -8.44 -6.24 -9.93
N ALA A 141 -8.12 -7.06 -10.93
CA ALA A 141 -9.05 -7.39 -12.01
C ALA A 141 -10.28 -8.16 -11.50
N GLU A 142 -10.09 -9.13 -10.61
CA GLU A 142 -11.20 -9.91 -10.03
C GLU A 142 -12.09 -9.06 -9.14
N LEU A 143 -11.53 -8.13 -8.37
CA LEU A 143 -12.31 -7.17 -7.59
C LEU A 143 -13.18 -6.32 -8.53
N ILE A 144 -12.60 -5.74 -9.58
CA ILE A 144 -13.34 -4.90 -10.54
C ILE A 144 -14.45 -5.68 -11.25
N VAL A 145 -14.19 -6.93 -11.66
CA VAL A 145 -15.19 -7.80 -12.30
C VAL A 145 -16.34 -8.14 -11.35
N ALA A 146 -16.10 -8.19 -10.04
CA ALA A 146 -17.14 -8.45 -9.04
C ALA A 146 -18.04 -7.23 -8.76
N LEU A 147 -17.66 -6.03 -9.20
CA LEU A 147 -18.45 -4.82 -9.00
C LEU A 147 -19.60 -4.72 -10.01
N PRO A 148 -20.75 -4.14 -9.62
CA PRO A 148 -21.81 -3.79 -10.57
C PRO A 148 -21.27 -2.91 -11.71
N VAL A 149 -21.85 -3.06 -12.90
CA VAL A 149 -21.56 -2.17 -14.04
C VAL A 149 -22.50 -0.97 -13.98
N ILE A 150 -21.96 0.23 -14.23
CA ILE A 150 -22.78 1.45 -14.26
C ILE A 150 -23.61 1.54 -15.54
N GLU A 151 -24.89 1.88 -15.39
CA GLU A 151 -25.78 2.21 -16.51
C GLU A 151 -25.97 3.72 -16.57
N TRP A 152 -25.12 4.41 -17.33
CA TRP A 152 -25.17 5.87 -17.42
C TRP A 152 -26.42 6.37 -18.18
N PRO A 153 -27.02 7.50 -17.74
CA PRO A 153 -28.02 8.18 -18.55
C PRO A 153 -27.36 8.90 -19.76
N PRO A 154 -28.18 9.44 -20.69
CA PRO A 154 -27.67 10.30 -21.75
C PRO A 154 -26.83 11.46 -21.20
N SER A 155 -25.69 11.73 -21.83
CA SER A 155 -24.81 12.82 -21.43
C SER A 155 -25.50 14.17 -21.63
N PRO A 156 -25.51 15.06 -20.63
CA PRO A 156 -25.99 16.43 -20.79
C PRO A 156 -25.00 17.29 -21.59
N ILE A 157 -23.74 16.85 -21.73
CA ILE A 157 -22.74 17.50 -22.56
C ILE A 157 -23.09 17.23 -24.04
N PRO A 158 -23.29 18.26 -24.88
CA PRO A 158 -23.58 18.10 -26.29
C PRO A 158 -22.48 17.34 -27.04
N ALA A 159 -22.88 16.55 -28.03
CA ALA A 159 -21.94 15.86 -28.91
C ALA A 159 -21.02 16.88 -29.61
N GLY A 160 -19.71 16.63 -29.59
CA GLY A 160 -18.70 17.51 -30.21
C GLY A 160 -18.19 18.64 -29.32
N ALA A 161 -18.66 18.78 -28.08
CA ALA A 161 -18.10 19.74 -27.11
C ALA A 161 -16.77 19.23 -26.49
N ALA A 162 -15.91 18.58 -27.28
CA ALA A 162 -14.59 18.09 -26.87
C ALA A 162 -13.50 19.05 -27.33
#